data_AF-A0A6A6MC37-F1
#
_entry.id   AF-A0A6A6MC37-F1
#
_cell.length_a   1.000
_cell.length_b   1.000
_cell.length_c   1.000
_cell.angle_alpha   90.00
_cell.angle_beta   90.00
_cell.angle_gamma   90.00
#
_symmetry.space_group_name_H-M   'P 1'
#
loop_
_entity.id
_entity.type
_entity.pdbx_description
1 polymer ?
#
loop_
_entity_poly.entity_id
_entity_poly.type
_entity_poly.pdbx_seq_one_letter_code
_entity_poly.pdbx_strand_id
1 'polypeptide(L)'
;MPTPDHPSAYAVDNQNLSLKHDAESDDIITQSDKSDFDASQSTTPTVLADGDDAELDTSNISIPDSQPSSKDDEFEHIKALISEKLQRSRQLAASVSGARKDAVRRRRKATDDLNLASAKHRDLELQLENACEAEDFEAAERISDSLATIDKERQALLATLRDAEAQCDTVDSKMHDVLDSHIVAEQECATLLSNFAKDAENEADSVLKQAQELSSKEMDEWFLSNEALEAKKIELDIESHFINEARGAVNDSIEHSIEDYRKEQEILHKKKDVLTDELQKLLALVKEKEKEIAENNSKIKAIEERIADVVSGFQDSQSSIDTKYDNLQGELSQMHLQSQALSTKRKEIDKFLAEGEGHGAKLKELARVSEDEAKACEEVVELRKSLMLSILKSMEDKVRLANTEEKLIEDVQMLHQEVSALRASQELSSTKSNIQQTVASFKQRIFFIDKRVPELESEKKVAAAARNFKEAARVATEAKSLTVEKDGVQVDLEGATSELEKLEEDMKSTVSRLQDTEQLISSKEKEVAMARFQRLLLIAGAATAERFTALELGDTEEANLLLAEAEAAKTEAKKLQPIFNFNEEQFPNLPKHFLSTELVFNLGRKQLAELAASVGLHHND
;
A
#
# COMPACT_ATOMS: atom_id res chain seq x y z
N MET A 1 21.79 -60.19 -48.01
CA MET A 1 20.94 -61.28 -48.54
C MET A 1 19.49 -60.82 -48.47
N PRO A 2 18.67 -61.11 -49.48
CA PRO A 2 18.61 -60.12 -50.56
C PRO A 2 17.18 -59.71 -51.00
N THR A 3 17.13 -58.59 -51.73
CA THR A 3 16.14 -58.28 -52.79
C THR A 3 16.19 -59.36 -53.91
N PRO A 4 15.24 -59.47 -54.87
CA PRO A 4 14.39 -58.41 -55.43
C PRO A 4 12.91 -58.90 -55.65
N ASP A 5 12.04 -58.35 -56.52
CA ASP A 5 12.16 -57.31 -57.55
C ASP A 5 10.84 -56.59 -57.87
N HIS A 6 10.92 -55.56 -58.71
CA HIS A 6 9.82 -55.06 -59.57
C HIS A 6 10.03 -55.58 -61.02
N PRO A 7 8.96 -55.75 -61.82
CA PRO A 7 8.70 -54.77 -62.91
C PRO A 7 7.18 -54.60 -63.22
N SER A 8 6.69 -53.41 -63.64
CA SER A 8 6.54 -52.91 -65.04
C SER A 8 5.47 -53.65 -65.88
N ALA A 9 4.61 -53.04 -66.72
CA ALA A 9 4.12 -51.66 -66.92
C ALA A 9 2.94 -51.71 -67.94
N TYR A 10 2.72 -50.63 -68.73
CA TYR A 10 1.62 -50.38 -69.70
C TYR A 10 0.27 -50.08 -69.02
N ALA A 11 -0.37 -48.90 -69.07
CA ALA A 11 -0.31 -47.66 -69.89
C ALA A 11 -1.29 -47.59 -71.09
N VAL A 12 -2.06 -46.48 -71.10
CA VAL A 12 -2.77 -45.85 -72.22
C VAL A 12 -3.93 -46.64 -72.86
N ASP A 13 -5.16 -46.14 -72.70
CA ASP A 13 -5.76 -45.35 -73.79
C ASP A 13 -6.68 -44.24 -73.26
N ASN A 14 -6.97 -43.24 -74.11
CA ASN A 14 -7.65 -42.01 -73.76
C ASN A 14 -8.49 -41.48 -74.94
N GLN A 15 -9.81 -41.49 -74.81
CA GLN A 15 -10.76 -40.89 -75.76
C GLN A 15 -12.13 -40.73 -75.07
N ASN A 16 -13.01 -39.78 -75.38
CA ASN A 16 -12.98 -38.40 -75.90
C ASN A 16 -14.44 -38.10 -76.28
N LEU A 17 -14.99 -36.94 -75.86
CA LEU A 17 -16.13 -36.26 -76.55
C LEU A 17 -17.49 -37.02 -76.54
N SER A 18 -18.67 -36.40 -76.74
CA SER A 18 -18.99 -35.01 -77.09
C SER A 18 -20.46 -34.63 -76.79
N LEU A 19 -20.78 -33.33 -76.93
CA LEU A 19 -22.10 -32.71 -77.26
C LEU A 19 -23.26 -32.96 -76.25
N LYS A 20 -23.82 -31.94 -75.57
CA LYS A 20 -24.57 -30.74 -76.00
C LYS A 20 -26.01 -30.97 -76.47
N HIS A 21 -26.98 -30.46 -75.69
CA HIS A 21 -27.89 -29.32 -75.98
C HIS A 21 -28.76 -29.14 -74.70
N ASP A 22 -28.99 -27.93 -74.15
CA ASP A 22 -29.77 -26.76 -74.64
C ASP A 22 -31.29 -27.06 -74.71
N ALA A 23 -32.22 -26.22 -74.23
CA ALA A 23 -32.13 -24.97 -73.47
C ALA A 23 -33.53 -24.59 -72.87
N GLU A 24 -33.60 -23.53 -72.04
CA GLU A 24 -34.75 -22.60 -71.83
C GLU A 24 -36.11 -23.17 -71.33
N SER A 25 -37.00 -22.46 -70.63
CA SER A 25 -37.02 -21.16 -69.90
C SER A 25 -38.02 -21.30 -68.71
N ASP A 26 -38.37 -20.35 -67.82
CA ASP A 26 -38.74 -18.92 -67.94
C ASP A 26 -38.58 -18.17 -66.58
N ASP A 27 -38.64 -16.84 -66.63
CA ASP A 27 -38.61 -15.91 -65.48
C ASP A 27 -39.88 -15.90 -64.59
N ILE A 28 -39.77 -15.32 -63.39
CA ILE A 28 -40.65 -14.22 -62.93
C ILE A 28 -40.01 -13.40 -61.79
N ILE A 29 -40.30 -12.09 -61.75
CA ILE A 29 -39.60 -11.05 -60.97
C ILE A 29 -40.56 -10.34 -60.01
N THR A 30 -40.11 -10.08 -58.76
CA THR A 30 -40.37 -8.90 -57.88
C THR A 30 -39.62 -9.12 -56.54
N GLN A 31 -38.84 -8.23 -55.90
CA GLN A 31 -38.91 -6.78 -55.58
C GLN A 31 -40.14 -6.39 -54.71
N SER A 32 -40.06 -5.48 -53.72
CA SER A 32 -39.16 -4.33 -53.49
C SER A 32 -39.14 -3.85 -52.02
N ASP A 33 -38.07 -3.14 -51.60
CA ASP A 33 -38.07 -1.96 -50.68
C ASP A 33 -38.58 -2.09 -49.22
N LYS A 34 -38.35 -1.15 -48.27
CA LYS A 34 -37.23 -0.22 -47.89
C LYS A 34 -37.74 0.73 -46.80
N SER A 35 -36.91 1.15 -45.82
CA SER A 35 -37.05 2.46 -45.14
C SER A 35 -35.88 2.79 -44.20
N ASP A 36 -35.32 4.00 -44.31
CA ASP A 36 -34.27 4.59 -43.45
C ASP A 36 -34.80 5.79 -42.62
N PHE A 37 -34.15 6.12 -41.48
CA PHE A 37 -34.06 7.44 -40.75
C PHE A 37 -33.13 7.23 -39.53
N ASP A 38 -32.19 8.08 -39.04
CA ASP A 38 -31.83 9.51 -39.18
C ASP A 38 -32.65 10.51 -38.32
N ALA A 39 -32.11 11.46 -37.52
CA ALA A 39 -30.78 11.65 -36.88
C ALA A 39 -30.83 12.80 -35.81
N SER A 40 -29.66 13.24 -35.30
CA SER A 40 -29.37 14.52 -34.59
C SER A 40 -29.70 14.62 -33.07
N GLN A 41 -28.82 15.08 -32.14
CA GLN A 41 -28.12 16.40 -31.93
C GLN A 41 -29.04 17.52 -31.35
N SER A 42 -28.66 18.48 -30.45
CA SER A 42 -27.37 18.90 -29.83
C SER A 42 -27.57 19.85 -28.59
N THR A 43 -26.45 20.25 -27.94
CA THR A 43 -26.13 21.54 -27.24
C THR A 43 -26.51 21.92 -25.78
N THR A 44 -25.50 22.49 -25.09
CA THR A 44 -25.44 23.31 -23.84
C THR A 44 -25.49 24.85 -24.20
N PRO A 45 -25.07 25.93 -23.45
CA PRO A 45 -24.18 26.06 -22.24
C PRO A 45 -24.32 27.28 -21.25
N THR A 46 -23.39 27.35 -20.25
CA THR A 46 -22.89 28.54 -19.45
C THR A 46 -23.88 29.19 -18.42
N VAL A 47 -23.52 29.74 -17.23
CA VAL A 47 -22.47 30.72 -16.81
C VAL A 47 -22.04 30.61 -15.31
N LEU A 48 -20.78 31.01 -15.05
CA LEU A 48 -20.01 31.43 -13.82
C LEU A 48 -20.79 32.04 -12.60
N ALA A 49 -20.24 32.25 -11.38
CA ALA A 49 -18.85 32.37 -10.89
C ALA A 49 -18.66 32.14 -9.34
N ASP A 50 -17.39 31.99 -8.91
CA ASP A 50 -16.71 32.27 -7.62
C ASP A 50 -17.29 31.89 -6.22
N GLY A 51 -16.41 31.28 -5.39
CA GLY A 51 -16.55 31.16 -3.93
C GLY A 51 -15.58 30.12 -3.31
N ASP A 52 -14.63 30.54 -2.48
CA ASP A 52 -13.75 29.64 -1.69
C ASP A 52 -14.49 29.09 -0.46
N ASP A 53 -14.54 27.77 -0.30
CA ASP A 53 -14.41 27.06 0.99
C ASP A 53 -14.32 25.55 0.72
N ALA A 54 -13.12 24.96 0.89
CA ALA A 54 -12.84 23.57 0.57
C ALA A 54 -13.09 22.62 1.77
N GLU A 55 -14.35 22.48 2.17
CA GLU A 55 -14.76 21.36 3.05
C GLU A 55 -14.62 20.00 2.34
N LEU A 56 -14.50 18.93 3.14
CA LEU A 56 -14.28 17.57 2.68
C LEU A 56 -15.56 16.96 2.05
N ASP A 57 -15.78 17.18 0.75
CA ASP A 57 -16.79 16.44 -0.01
C ASP A 57 -16.32 14.99 -0.28
N THR A 58 -16.59 14.10 0.67
CA THR A 58 -16.41 12.65 0.51
C THR A 58 -17.57 12.00 -0.24
N SER A 59 -18.17 12.67 -1.24
CA SER A 59 -19.37 12.21 -1.92
C SER A 59 -19.53 12.67 -3.38
N ASN A 60 -18.63 12.24 -4.28
CA ASN A 60 -19.04 11.67 -5.59
C ASN A 60 -17.86 11.03 -6.35
N ILE A 61 -17.80 9.70 -6.36
CA ILE A 61 -17.01 8.97 -7.36
C ILE A 61 -17.84 8.95 -8.65
N SER A 62 -17.44 9.73 -9.65
CA SER A 62 -17.99 9.61 -11.00
C SER A 62 -17.49 8.33 -11.66
N ILE A 63 -18.16 7.22 -11.35
CA ILE A 63 -17.94 5.90 -11.97
C ILE A 63 -18.11 6.05 -13.49
N PRO A 64 -17.12 5.69 -14.32
CA PRO A 64 -17.33 5.48 -15.74
C PRO A 64 -18.31 4.31 -15.92
N ASP A 65 -19.49 4.58 -16.46
CA ASP A 65 -20.62 3.63 -16.54
C ASP A 65 -20.41 2.59 -17.66
N SER A 66 -19.37 1.78 -17.49
CA SER A 66 -19.00 0.66 -18.32
C SER A 66 -18.73 -0.54 -17.41
N GLN A 67 -19.75 -1.39 -17.21
CA GLN A 67 -19.56 -2.66 -16.51
C GLN A 67 -18.44 -3.47 -17.20
N PRO A 68 -17.51 -4.08 -16.44
CA PRO A 68 -16.48 -4.93 -17.04
C PRO A 68 -17.14 -6.09 -17.78
N SER A 69 -16.72 -6.34 -19.02
CA SER A 69 -17.33 -7.36 -19.89
C SER A 69 -16.79 -8.77 -19.63
N SER A 70 -15.71 -8.85 -18.86
CA SER A 70 -14.99 -10.05 -18.46
C SER A 70 -14.29 -9.84 -17.10
N LYS A 71 -13.90 -10.93 -16.44
CA LYS A 71 -13.06 -10.85 -15.21
C LYS A 71 -11.66 -10.31 -15.48
N ASP A 72 -11.16 -10.39 -16.71
CA ASP A 72 -9.92 -9.70 -17.12
C ASP A 72 -10.09 -8.17 -17.06
N ASP A 73 -11.22 -7.63 -17.58
CA ASP A 73 -11.54 -6.19 -17.50
C ASP A 73 -11.71 -5.71 -16.04
N GLU A 74 -12.34 -6.54 -15.19
CA GLU A 74 -12.55 -6.23 -13.77
C GLU A 74 -11.21 -6.20 -13.00
N PHE A 75 -10.30 -7.12 -13.29
CA PHE A 75 -8.96 -7.14 -12.65
C PHE A 75 -8.14 -5.91 -13.02
N GLU A 76 -8.12 -5.51 -14.30
CA GLU A 76 -7.40 -4.32 -14.74
C GLU A 76 -8.08 -3.02 -14.25
N HIS A 77 -9.41 -3.00 -14.08
CA HIS A 77 -10.11 -1.90 -13.40
C HIS A 77 -9.68 -1.78 -11.92
N ILE A 78 -9.58 -2.89 -11.20
CA ILE A 78 -9.09 -2.91 -9.81
C ILE A 78 -7.64 -2.42 -9.74
N LYS A 79 -6.75 -2.86 -10.63
CA LYS A 79 -5.37 -2.33 -10.71
C LYS A 79 -5.31 -0.84 -11.02
N ALA A 80 -6.19 -0.33 -11.88
CA ALA A 80 -6.28 1.10 -12.16
C ALA A 80 -6.70 1.90 -10.92
N LEU A 81 -7.73 1.43 -10.18
CA LEU A 81 -8.20 2.02 -8.94
C LEU A 81 -7.13 2.02 -7.83
N ILE A 82 -6.42 0.90 -7.68
CA ILE A 82 -5.27 0.75 -6.76
C ILE A 82 -4.15 1.72 -7.14
N SER A 83 -3.78 1.75 -8.43
CA SER A 83 -2.75 2.66 -8.94
C SER A 83 -3.09 4.12 -8.69
N GLU A 84 -4.36 4.51 -8.87
CA GLU A 84 -4.83 5.87 -8.61
C GLU A 84 -4.80 6.21 -7.12
N LYS A 85 -5.33 5.33 -6.23
CA LYS A 85 -5.28 5.51 -4.77
C LYS A 85 -3.85 5.74 -4.28
N LEU A 86 -2.92 4.87 -4.69
CA LEU A 86 -1.51 4.97 -4.31
C LEU A 86 -0.82 6.18 -4.95
N GLN A 87 -1.20 6.59 -6.17
CA GLN A 87 -0.68 7.81 -6.81
C GLN A 87 -1.12 9.09 -6.08
N ARG A 88 -2.41 9.21 -5.70
CA ARG A 88 -2.91 10.35 -4.91
C ARG A 88 -2.15 10.49 -3.59
N SER A 89 -1.91 9.38 -2.91
CA SER A 89 -1.13 9.35 -1.67
C SER A 89 0.35 9.76 -1.88
N ARG A 90 1.00 9.30 -2.96
CA ARG A 90 2.37 9.74 -3.33
C ARG A 90 2.44 11.23 -3.66
N GLN A 91 1.43 11.79 -4.33
CA GLN A 91 1.35 13.23 -4.61
C GLN A 91 1.22 14.05 -3.33
N LEU A 92 0.43 13.59 -2.36
CA LEU A 92 0.29 14.22 -1.06
C LEU A 92 1.60 14.18 -0.26
N ALA A 93 2.30 13.03 -0.23
CA ALA A 93 3.62 12.90 0.41
C ALA A 93 4.69 13.80 -0.23
N ALA A 94 4.74 13.91 -1.55
CA ALA A 94 5.64 14.82 -2.24
C ALA A 94 5.38 16.31 -1.89
N SER A 95 4.09 16.69 -1.75
CA SER A 95 3.68 18.03 -1.31
C SER A 95 4.12 18.32 0.13
N VAL A 96 3.89 17.38 1.06
CA VAL A 96 4.29 17.52 2.47
C VAL A 96 5.81 17.52 2.62
N SER A 97 6.55 16.68 1.87
CA SER A 97 8.02 16.71 1.81
C SER A 97 8.56 18.07 1.35
N GLY A 98 7.98 18.66 0.29
CA GLY A 98 8.32 20.02 -0.14
C GLY A 98 8.09 21.06 0.96
N ALA A 99 6.92 21.02 1.60
CA ALA A 99 6.62 21.90 2.73
C ALA A 99 7.57 21.70 3.93
N ARG A 100 8.04 20.47 4.16
CA ARG A 100 8.99 20.09 5.22
C ARG A 100 10.35 20.71 4.98
N LYS A 101 10.90 20.55 3.76
CA LYS A 101 12.17 21.18 3.35
C LYS A 101 12.11 22.71 3.47
N ASP A 102 10.98 23.32 3.10
CA ASP A 102 10.81 24.77 3.24
C ASP A 102 10.64 25.24 4.69
N ALA A 103 10.02 24.44 5.57
CA ALA A 103 9.91 24.73 7.01
C ALA A 103 11.28 24.62 7.69
N VAL A 104 12.03 23.56 7.41
CA VAL A 104 13.39 23.36 7.91
C VAL A 104 14.33 24.47 7.41
N ARG A 105 14.21 24.92 6.15
CA ARG A 105 14.98 26.06 5.63
C ARG A 105 14.64 27.37 6.35
N ARG A 106 13.35 27.60 6.69
CA ARG A 106 12.91 28.73 7.53
C ARG A 106 13.51 28.66 8.94
N ARG A 107 13.46 27.49 9.60
CA ARG A 107 14.06 27.26 10.93
C ARG A 107 15.56 27.56 10.93
N ARG A 108 16.32 26.99 9.99
CA ARG A 108 17.78 27.24 9.84
C ARG A 108 18.08 28.73 9.73
N LYS A 109 17.38 29.46 8.86
CA LYS A 109 17.57 30.92 8.72
C LYS A 109 17.28 31.67 10.03
N ALA A 110 16.19 31.33 10.73
CA ALA A 110 15.86 31.98 12.00
C ALA A 110 16.93 31.72 13.08
N THR A 111 17.52 30.52 13.11
CA THR A 111 18.67 30.18 13.96
C THR A 111 19.91 31.01 13.59
N ASP A 112 20.22 31.17 12.31
CA ASP A 112 21.38 31.95 11.84
C ASP A 112 21.23 33.46 12.12
N ASP A 113 20.05 34.03 11.85
CA ASP A 113 19.72 35.42 12.16
C ASP A 113 19.82 35.68 13.70
N LEU A 114 19.29 34.77 14.52
CA LEU A 114 19.40 34.83 15.98
C LEU A 114 20.84 34.68 16.49
N ASN A 115 21.64 33.79 15.89
CA ASN A 115 23.05 33.62 16.20
C ASN A 115 23.84 34.90 15.88
N LEU A 116 23.56 35.53 14.74
CA LEU A 116 24.17 36.81 14.35
C LEU A 116 23.80 37.93 15.33
N ALA A 117 22.53 38.05 15.72
CA ALA A 117 22.11 39.02 16.73
C ALA A 117 22.78 38.75 18.10
N SER A 118 22.88 37.47 18.49
CA SER A 118 23.53 37.05 19.75
C SER A 118 25.06 37.22 19.72
N ALA A 119 25.69 37.27 18.55
CA ALA A 119 27.10 37.62 18.40
C ALA A 119 27.31 39.14 18.57
N LYS A 120 26.47 39.97 17.92
CA LYS A 120 26.46 41.44 18.11
C LYS A 120 26.23 41.83 19.57
N HIS A 121 25.31 41.14 20.27
CA HIS A 121 25.02 41.38 21.68
C HIS A 121 26.27 41.23 22.55
N ARG A 122 27.02 40.13 22.42
CA ARG A 122 28.27 39.91 23.18
C ARG A 122 29.37 40.91 22.85
N ASP A 123 29.46 41.33 21.59
CA ASP A 123 30.41 42.37 21.20
C ASP A 123 30.06 43.72 21.85
N LEU A 124 28.78 44.07 21.92
CA LEU A 124 28.31 45.27 22.63
C LEU A 124 28.43 45.15 24.17
N GLU A 125 28.23 43.97 24.76
CA GLU A 125 28.50 43.73 26.19
C GLU A 125 29.98 43.97 26.51
N LEU A 126 30.89 43.45 25.68
CA LEU A 126 32.33 43.68 25.82
C LEU A 126 32.69 45.15 25.59
N GLN A 127 32.08 45.83 24.62
CA GLN A 127 32.28 47.27 24.43
C GLN A 127 31.78 48.10 25.63
N LEU A 128 30.67 47.69 26.27
CA LEU A 128 30.16 48.34 27.49
C LEU A 128 31.13 48.16 28.67
N GLU A 129 31.65 46.95 28.86
CA GLU A 129 32.66 46.65 29.89
C GLU A 129 33.91 47.54 29.71
N ASN A 130 34.45 47.59 28.49
CA ASN A 130 35.60 48.45 28.16
C ASN A 130 35.31 49.95 28.35
N ALA A 131 34.10 50.42 28.02
CA ALA A 131 33.71 51.83 28.22
C ALA A 131 33.60 52.20 29.71
N CYS A 132 33.07 51.28 30.52
CA CYS A 132 33.02 51.43 31.98
C CYS A 132 34.42 51.40 32.62
N GLU A 133 35.31 50.51 32.19
CA GLU A 133 36.73 50.49 32.64
C GLU A 133 37.50 51.76 32.25
N ALA A 134 37.13 52.40 31.13
CA ALA A 134 37.73 53.66 30.66
C ALA A 134 37.12 54.94 31.28
N GLU A 135 36.13 54.82 32.17
CA GLU A 135 35.32 55.92 32.72
C GLU A 135 34.60 56.79 31.64
N ASP A 136 34.41 56.27 30.42
CA ASP A 136 33.65 56.95 29.35
C ASP A 136 32.15 56.64 29.48
N PHE A 137 31.52 57.30 30.45
CA PHE A 137 30.10 57.14 30.73
C PHE A 137 29.18 57.59 29.57
N GLU A 138 29.62 58.54 28.73
CA GLU A 138 28.86 58.94 27.53
C GLU A 138 28.90 57.86 26.44
N ALA A 139 29.99 57.09 26.31
CA ALA A 139 30.02 55.89 25.48
C ALA A 139 29.20 54.76 26.10
N ALA A 140 29.36 54.51 27.40
CA ALA A 140 28.63 53.46 28.11
C ALA A 140 27.10 53.62 28.00
N GLU A 141 26.57 54.84 28.15
CA GLU A 141 25.13 55.12 27.99
C GLU A 141 24.65 54.79 26.56
N ARG A 142 25.38 55.24 25.52
CA ARG A 142 25.05 54.95 24.11
C ARG A 142 25.17 53.47 23.75
N ILE A 143 26.10 52.73 24.36
CA ILE A 143 26.23 51.28 24.18
C ILE A 143 25.11 50.55 24.94
N SER A 144 24.69 51.03 26.10
CA SER A 144 23.54 50.52 26.86
C SER A 144 22.21 50.68 26.10
N ASP A 145 21.97 51.85 25.50
CA ASP A 145 20.84 52.06 24.58
C ASP A 145 20.91 51.09 23.39
N SER A 146 22.11 50.91 22.82
CA SER A 146 22.34 49.97 21.71
C SER A 146 22.01 48.52 22.14
N LEU A 147 22.48 48.09 23.31
CA LEU A 147 22.15 46.81 23.94
C LEU A 147 20.63 46.65 24.10
N ALA A 148 19.94 47.66 24.63
CA ALA A 148 18.49 47.66 24.79
C ALA A 148 17.69 47.67 23.46
N THR A 149 18.35 47.87 22.31
CA THR A 149 17.75 47.66 20.97
C THR A 149 18.05 46.29 20.38
N ILE A 150 19.31 45.82 20.42
CA ILE A 150 19.66 44.47 19.94
C ILE A 150 19.00 43.38 20.79
N ASP A 151 18.71 43.64 22.07
CA ASP A 151 18.02 42.68 22.93
C ASP A 151 16.53 42.54 22.58
N LYS A 152 15.90 43.61 22.08
CA LYS A 152 14.54 43.56 21.49
C LYS A 152 14.54 42.86 20.12
N GLU A 153 15.55 43.10 19.29
CA GLU A 153 15.78 42.33 18.04
C GLU A 153 15.95 40.84 18.35
N ARG A 154 16.76 40.49 19.35
CA ARG A 154 16.99 39.12 19.84
C ARG A 154 15.71 38.46 20.36
N GLN A 155 14.87 39.18 21.11
CA GLN A 155 13.56 38.68 21.55
C GLN A 155 12.60 38.43 20.38
N ALA A 156 12.56 39.31 19.37
CA ALA A 156 11.75 39.11 18.17
C ALA A 156 12.26 37.94 17.30
N LEU A 157 13.58 37.75 17.21
CA LEU A 157 14.19 36.61 16.52
C LEU A 157 13.97 35.29 17.28
N LEU A 158 13.97 35.30 18.61
CA LEU A 158 13.57 34.14 19.43
C LEU A 158 12.10 33.73 19.20
N ALA A 159 11.19 34.70 19.07
CA ALA A 159 9.81 34.41 18.69
C ALA A 159 9.72 33.85 17.25
N THR A 160 10.45 34.46 16.30
CA THR A 160 10.51 33.99 14.91
C THR A 160 11.07 32.57 14.78
N LEU A 161 12.06 32.20 15.60
CA LEU A 161 12.59 30.84 15.66
C LEU A 161 11.54 29.86 16.21
N ARG A 162 10.87 30.19 17.32
CA ARG A 162 9.79 29.37 17.88
C ARG A 162 8.64 29.13 16.89
N ASP A 163 8.23 30.17 16.15
CA ASP A 163 7.22 30.04 15.09
C ASP A 163 7.69 29.11 13.96
N ALA A 164 8.98 29.15 13.59
CA ALA A 164 9.56 28.27 12.58
C ALA A 164 9.74 26.83 13.08
N GLU A 165 10.04 26.62 14.36
CA GLU A 165 10.09 25.30 15.01
C GLU A 165 8.69 24.67 15.08
N ALA A 166 7.68 25.43 15.54
CA ALA A 166 6.29 24.98 15.55
C ALA A 166 5.76 24.65 14.14
N GLN A 167 6.19 25.38 13.11
CA GLN A 167 5.91 25.06 11.71
C GLN A 167 6.60 23.76 11.26
N CYS A 168 7.79 23.42 11.78
CA CYS A 168 8.42 22.13 11.51
C CYS A 168 7.65 20.98 12.16
N ASP A 169 7.37 21.03 13.47
CA ASP A 169 6.63 19.97 14.17
C ASP A 169 5.19 19.78 13.61
N THR A 170 4.56 20.86 13.13
CA THR A 170 3.27 20.80 12.42
C THR A 170 3.36 20.03 11.09
N VAL A 171 4.46 20.18 10.34
CA VAL A 171 4.66 19.48 9.06
C VAL A 171 5.16 18.05 9.27
N ASP A 172 5.98 17.80 10.29
CA ASP A 172 6.38 16.44 10.69
C ASP A 172 5.14 15.62 11.14
N SER A 173 4.20 16.23 11.88
CA SER A 173 2.90 15.60 12.20
C SER A 173 2.12 15.25 10.92
N LYS A 174 2.00 16.19 9.98
CA LYS A 174 1.34 15.92 8.68
C LYS A 174 2.02 14.82 7.88
N MET A 175 3.33 14.64 8.01
CA MET A 175 4.03 13.53 7.34
C MET A 175 3.68 12.17 7.95
N HIS A 176 3.28 12.12 9.23
CA HIS A 176 2.71 10.92 9.85
C HIS A 176 1.29 10.67 9.38
N ASP A 177 0.43 11.71 9.36
CA ASP A 177 -0.95 11.59 8.86
C ASP A 177 -0.98 11.04 7.42
N VAL A 178 -0.01 11.45 6.58
CA VAL A 178 0.15 10.95 5.20
C VAL A 178 0.63 9.51 5.13
N LEU A 179 1.57 9.09 5.99
CA LEU A 179 2.02 7.69 6.04
C LEU A 179 0.91 6.77 6.58
N ASP A 180 0.15 7.21 7.59
CA ASP A 180 -1.00 6.44 8.10
C ASP A 180 -2.10 6.32 7.02
N SER A 181 -2.41 7.42 6.34
CA SER A 181 -3.30 7.42 5.16
C SER A 181 -2.81 6.51 4.03
N HIS A 182 -1.49 6.33 3.87
CA HIS A 182 -0.90 5.41 2.89
C HIS A 182 -1.09 3.95 3.31
N ILE A 183 -0.85 3.64 4.58
CA ILE A 183 -1.07 2.30 5.17
C ILE A 183 -2.56 1.91 5.05
N VAL A 184 -3.48 2.83 5.32
CA VAL A 184 -4.92 2.62 5.11
C VAL A 184 -5.23 2.36 3.63
N ALA A 185 -4.70 3.17 2.72
CA ALA A 185 -4.91 2.99 1.28
C ALA A 185 -4.36 1.63 0.77
N GLU A 186 -3.21 1.17 1.25
CA GLU A 186 -2.67 -0.16 0.92
C GLU A 186 -3.49 -1.31 1.52
N GLN A 187 -4.04 -1.15 2.72
CA GLN A 187 -4.94 -2.13 3.32
C GLN A 187 -6.30 -2.21 2.58
N GLU A 188 -6.79 -1.10 2.04
CA GLU A 188 -7.90 -1.10 1.07
C GLU A 188 -7.51 -1.82 -0.24
N CYS A 189 -6.28 -1.64 -0.74
CA CYS A 189 -5.82 -2.35 -1.95
C CYS A 189 -5.74 -3.87 -1.72
N ALA A 190 -5.20 -4.32 -0.59
CA ALA A 190 -5.12 -5.73 -0.23
C ALA A 190 -6.52 -6.37 -0.11
N THR A 191 -7.48 -5.66 0.50
CA THR A 191 -8.86 -6.16 0.64
C THR A 191 -9.62 -6.18 -0.69
N LEU A 192 -9.41 -5.21 -1.60
CA LEU A 192 -9.94 -5.26 -2.96
C LEU A 192 -9.40 -6.49 -3.72
N LEU A 193 -8.09 -6.71 -3.70
CA LEU A 193 -7.43 -7.83 -4.39
C LEU A 193 -7.85 -9.21 -3.85
N SER A 194 -7.94 -9.36 -2.52
CA SER A 194 -8.35 -10.63 -1.92
C SER A 194 -9.87 -10.88 -2.03
N ASN A 195 -10.70 -9.85 -2.19
CA ASN A 195 -12.12 -10.04 -2.54
C ASN A 195 -12.27 -10.51 -3.99
N PHE A 196 -11.63 -9.82 -4.94
CA PHE A 196 -11.61 -10.24 -6.35
C PHE A 196 -11.09 -11.66 -6.51
N ALA A 197 -10.05 -12.05 -5.76
CA ALA A 197 -9.52 -13.41 -5.80
C ALA A 197 -10.57 -14.47 -5.42
N LYS A 198 -11.31 -14.24 -4.33
CA LYS A 198 -12.39 -15.13 -3.87
C LYS A 198 -13.52 -15.19 -4.89
N ASP A 199 -13.91 -14.06 -5.48
CA ASP A 199 -14.99 -14.01 -6.46
C ASP A 199 -14.59 -14.72 -7.77
N ALA A 200 -13.35 -14.56 -8.23
CA ALA A 200 -12.81 -15.28 -9.39
C ALA A 200 -12.65 -16.79 -9.14
N GLU A 201 -12.28 -17.22 -7.92
CA GLU A 201 -12.23 -18.65 -7.56
C GLU A 201 -13.64 -19.27 -7.49
N ASN A 202 -14.60 -18.57 -6.87
CA ASN A 202 -16.00 -18.99 -6.83
C ASN A 202 -16.62 -19.10 -8.23
N GLU A 203 -16.35 -18.14 -9.11
CA GLU A 203 -16.81 -18.18 -10.50
C GLU A 203 -16.14 -19.30 -11.30
N ALA A 204 -14.84 -19.55 -11.08
CA ALA A 204 -14.16 -20.67 -11.71
C ALA A 204 -14.79 -22.03 -11.38
N ASP A 205 -15.10 -22.27 -10.11
CA ASP A 205 -15.77 -23.51 -9.68
C ASP A 205 -17.21 -23.59 -10.18
N SER A 206 -17.92 -22.45 -10.28
CA SER A 206 -19.24 -22.38 -10.91
C SER A 206 -19.20 -22.76 -12.40
N VAL A 207 -18.27 -22.18 -13.16
CA VAL A 207 -18.05 -22.45 -14.60
C VAL A 207 -17.66 -23.91 -14.83
N LEU A 208 -16.70 -24.44 -14.06
CA LEU A 208 -16.28 -25.84 -14.16
C LEU A 208 -17.43 -26.80 -13.87
N LYS A 209 -18.20 -26.54 -12.80
CA LYS A 209 -19.35 -27.34 -12.43
C LYS A 209 -20.46 -27.28 -13.50
N GLN A 210 -20.78 -26.10 -14.01
CA GLN A 210 -21.78 -25.94 -15.06
C GLN A 210 -21.37 -26.66 -16.36
N ALA A 211 -20.09 -26.57 -16.74
CA ALA A 211 -19.55 -27.29 -17.89
C ALA A 211 -19.67 -28.81 -17.72
N GLN A 212 -19.32 -29.34 -16.53
CA GLN A 212 -19.43 -30.76 -16.21
C GLN A 212 -20.88 -31.26 -16.15
N GLU A 213 -21.80 -30.52 -15.50
CA GLU A 213 -23.22 -30.91 -15.38
C GLU A 213 -23.92 -30.94 -16.75
N LEU A 214 -23.67 -29.94 -17.61
CA LEU A 214 -24.23 -29.89 -18.97
C LEU A 214 -23.58 -30.95 -19.88
N SER A 215 -22.24 -31.08 -19.86
CA SER A 215 -21.52 -32.08 -20.66
C SER A 215 -21.94 -33.50 -20.29
N SER A 216 -22.07 -33.83 -19.00
CA SER A 216 -22.55 -35.14 -18.54
C SER A 216 -23.97 -35.42 -19.04
N LYS A 217 -24.89 -34.46 -18.92
CA LYS A 217 -26.28 -34.62 -19.39
C LYS A 217 -26.36 -34.84 -20.90
N GLU A 218 -25.62 -34.05 -21.70
CA GLU A 218 -25.62 -34.22 -23.15
C GLU A 218 -24.92 -35.51 -23.60
N MET A 219 -23.94 -35.98 -22.82
CA MET A 219 -23.27 -37.26 -23.04
C MET A 219 -24.17 -38.45 -22.69
N ASP A 220 -25.00 -38.37 -21.64
CA ASP A 220 -26.02 -39.38 -21.34
C ASP A 220 -27.07 -39.48 -22.47
N GLU A 221 -27.56 -38.33 -22.95
CA GLU A 221 -28.42 -38.27 -24.14
C GLU A 221 -27.73 -38.85 -25.40
N TRP A 222 -26.43 -38.60 -25.55
CA TRP A 222 -25.62 -39.13 -26.66
C TRP A 222 -25.47 -40.65 -26.55
N PHE A 223 -25.20 -41.20 -25.37
CA PHE A 223 -25.10 -42.64 -25.13
C PHE A 223 -26.40 -43.36 -25.47
N LEU A 224 -27.55 -42.87 -24.99
CA LEU A 224 -28.87 -43.43 -25.32
C LEU A 224 -29.15 -43.39 -26.84
N SER A 225 -28.77 -42.29 -27.50
CA SER A 225 -28.93 -42.14 -28.96
C SER A 225 -28.02 -43.09 -29.74
N ASN A 226 -26.79 -43.30 -29.27
CA ASN A 226 -25.80 -44.18 -29.89
C ASN A 226 -26.16 -45.67 -29.68
N GLU A 227 -26.66 -46.05 -28.50
CA GLU A 227 -27.16 -47.40 -28.21
C GLU A 227 -28.33 -47.75 -29.14
N ALA A 228 -29.30 -46.84 -29.29
CA ALA A 228 -30.41 -47.01 -30.23
C ALA A 228 -29.95 -47.14 -31.70
N LEU A 229 -28.92 -46.38 -32.10
CA LEU A 229 -28.36 -46.44 -33.45
C LEU A 229 -27.62 -47.76 -33.72
N GLU A 230 -26.81 -48.24 -32.77
CA GLU A 230 -26.13 -49.54 -32.88
C GLU A 230 -27.13 -50.72 -32.85
N ALA A 231 -28.20 -50.63 -32.06
CA ALA A 231 -29.28 -51.61 -32.09
C ALA A 231 -29.95 -51.67 -33.47
N LYS A 232 -30.31 -50.52 -34.07
CA LYS A 232 -30.87 -50.49 -35.44
C LYS A 232 -29.86 -50.97 -36.49
N LYS A 233 -28.57 -50.67 -36.33
CA LYS A 233 -27.51 -51.15 -37.23
C LYS A 233 -27.42 -52.67 -37.23
N ILE A 234 -27.48 -53.32 -36.06
CA ILE A 234 -27.53 -54.78 -35.95
C ILE A 234 -28.80 -55.36 -36.60
N GLU A 235 -29.95 -54.70 -36.45
CA GLU A 235 -31.20 -55.08 -37.11
C GLU A 235 -31.10 -55.01 -38.65
N LEU A 236 -30.55 -53.92 -39.18
CA LEU A 236 -30.32 -53.74 -40.62
C LEU A 236 -29.26 -54.70 -41.18
N ASP A 237 -28.20 -55.02 -40.43
CA ASP A 237 -27.20 -56.02 -40.83
C ASP A 237 -27.83 -57.42 -40.95
N ILE A 238 -28.76 -57.77 -40.06
CA ILE A 238 -29.53 -59.03 -40.10
C ILE A 238 -30.52 -59.05 -41.27
N GLU A 239 -31.29 -57.98 -41.49
CA GLU A 239 -32.21 -57.90 -42.63
C GLU A 239 -31.45 -57.90 -43.96
N SER A 240 -30.30 -57.23 -44.03
CA SER A 240 -29.38 -57.27 -45.17
C SER A 240 -28.92 -58.69 -45.49
N HIS A 241 -28.56 -59.49 -44.49
CA HIS A 241 -28.22 -60.91 -44.71
C HIS A 241 -29.39 -61.66 -45.35
N PHE A 242 -30.59 -61.55 -44.79
CA PHE A 242 -31.77 -62.27 -45.31
C PHE A 242 -32.20 -61.80 -46.71
N ILE A 243 -32.14 -60.50 -47.02
CA ILE A 243 -32.47 -59.98 -48.36
C ILE A 243 -31.44 -60.46 -49.39
N ASN A 244 -30.15 -60.43 -49.07
CA ASN A 244 -29.11 -60.90 -50.00
C ASN A 244 -29.13 -62.44 -50.17
N GLU A 245 -29.41 -63.19 -49.10
CA GLU A 245 -29.60 -64.66 -49.16
C GLU A 245 -30.83 -65.03 -50.01
N ALA A 246 -31.96 -64.35 -49.81
CA ALA A 246 -33.17 -64.56 -50.63
C ALA A 246 -32.95 -64.18 -52.10
N ARG A 247 -32.22 -63.09 -52.37
CA ARG A 247 -31.84 -62.67 -53.73
C ARG A 247 -30.94 -63.71 -54.41
N GLY A 248 -29.95 -64.25 -53.68
CA GLY A 248 -29.10 -65.34 -54.15
C GLY A 248 -29.92 -66.59 -54.47
N ALA A 249 -30.77 -67.04 -53.54
CA ALA A 249 -31.61 -68.22 -53.71
C ALA A 249 -32.60 -68.10 -54.90
N VAL A 250 -33.16 -66.91 -55.15
CA VAL A 250 -34.00 -66.66 -56.34
C VAL A 250 -33.17 -66.68 -57.62
N ASN A 251 -31.99 -66.06 -57.63
CA ASN A 251 -31.08 -66.09 -58.78
C ASN A 251 -30.63 -67.53 -59.13
N ASP A 252 -30.24 -68.30 -58.13
CA ASP A 252 -29.84 -69.71 -58.28
C ASP A 252 -31.01 -70.60 -58.72
N SER A 253 -32.23 -70.32 -58.23
CA SER A 253 -33.46 -71.01 -58.64
C SER A 253 -33.83 -70.72 -60.10
N ILE A 254 -33.68 -69.46 -60.55
CA ILE A 254 -33.86 -69.08 -61.96
C ILE A 254 -32.83 -69.80 -62.82
N GLU A 255 -31.53 -69.70 -62.48
CA GLU A 255 -30.43 -70.31 -63.22
C GLU A 255 -30.60 -71.83 -63.34
N HIS A 256 -30.92 -72.51 -62.23
CA HIS A 256 -31.19 -73.95 -62.24
C HIS A 256 -32.42 -74.33 -63.09
N SER A 257 -33.46 -73.48 -63.11
CA SER A 257 -34.69 -73.71 -63.89
C SER A 257 -34.50 -73.50 -65.41
N ILE A 258 -33.55 -72.66 -65.83
CA ILE A 258 -33.25 -72.41 -67.26
C ILE A 258 -32.13 -73.30 -67.82
N GLU A 259 -31.31 -73.88 -66.96
CA GLU A 259 -30.09 -74.62 -67.31
C GLU A 259 -30.35 -75.89 -68.17
N ASP A 260 -31.46 -76.62 -67.95
CA ASP A 260 -31.81 -77.76 -68.82
C ASP A 260 -32.31 -77.31 -70.21
N TYR A 261 -33.05 -76.20 -70.29
CA TYR A 261 -33.46 -75.61 -71.57
C TYR A 261 -32.25 -75.02 -72.33
N ARG A 262 -31.27 -74.45 -71.61
CA ARG A 262 -29.99 -73.99 -72.16
C ARG A 262 -29.18 -75.15 -72.76
N LYS A 263 -29.14 -76.31 -72.09
CA LYS A 263 -28.54 -77.53 -72.64
C LYS A 263 -29.28 -78.03 -73.89
N GLU A 264 -30.62 -78.03 -73.88
CA GLU A 264 -31.41 -78.42 -75.06
C GLU A 264 -31.15 -77.48 -76.24
N GLN A 265 -31.09 -76.16 -76.02
CA GLN A 265 -30.71 -75.16 -77.01
C GLN A 265 -29.31 -75.43 -77.61
N GLU A 266 -28.30 -75.70 -76.77
CA GLU A 266 -26.94 -75.99 -77.22
C GLU A 266 -26.86 -77.30 -78.04
N ILE A 267 -27.61 -78.34 -77.65
CA ILE A 267 -27.73 -79.60 -78.39
C ILE A 267 -28.42 -79.37 -79.74
N LEU A 268 -29.48 -78.57 -79.80
CA LEU A 268 -30.17 -78.22 -81.05
C LEU A 268 -29.27 -77.42 -82.00
N HIS A 269 -28.43 -76.50 -81.50
CA HIS A 269 -27.42 -75.81 -82.30
C HIS A 269 -26.39 -76.79 -82.89
N LYS A 270 -25.78 -77.64 -82.07
CA LYS A 270 -24.81 -78.66 -82.53
C LYS A 270 -25.42 -79.60 -83.58
N LYS A 271 -26.71 -79.92 -83.46
CA LYS A 271 -27.46 -80.74 -84.43
C LYS A 271 -27.77 -80.00 -85.74
N LYS A 272 -28.04 -78.69 -85.69
CA LYS A 272 -28.20 -77.81 -86.86
C LYS A 272 -26.91 -77.74 -87.68
N ASP A 273 -25.75 -77.65 -87.01
CA ASP A 273 -24.45 -77.56 -87.69
C ASP A 273 -24.09 -78.88 -88.41
N VAL A 274 -24.22 -80.04 -87.76
CA VAL A 274 -23.97 -81.35 -88.39
C VAL A 274 -24.86 -81.60 -89.61
N LEU A 275 -26.14 -81.21 -89.56
CA LEU A 275 -27.06 -81.32 -90.70
C LEU A 275 -26.74 -80.35 -91.86
N THR A 276 -25.90 -79.34 -91.64
CA THR A 276 -25.50 -78.38 -92.68
C THR A 276 -24.44 -78.98 -93.63
N ASP A 277 -23.55 -79.84 -93.14
CA ASP A 277 -22.52 -80.50 -93.97
C ASP A 277 -23.10 -81.58 -94.91
N GLU A 278 -24.14 -82.30 -94.47
CA GLU A 278 -24.80 -83.31 -95.31
C GLU A 278 -25.71 -82.69 -96.38
N LEU A 279 -26.14 -81.44 -96.18
CA LEU A 279 -27.08 -80.71 -97.04
C LEU A 279 -26.63 -80.60 -98.50
N GLN A 280 -25.32 -80.49 -98.76
CA GLN A 280 -24.76 -80.39 -100.13
C GLN A 280 -25.05 -81.62 -101.01
N LYS A 281 -25.40 -82.78 -100.43
CA LYS A 281 -25.61 -84.04 -101.18
C LYS A 281 -27.08 -84.39 -101.43
N LEU A 282 -28.02 -83.69 -100.78
CA LEU A 282 -29.43 -84.09 -100.70
C LEU A 282 -30.40 -83.07 -101.33
N LEU A 283 -29.93 -82.29 -102.31
CA LEU A 283 -30.70 -81.27 -103.04
C LEU A 283 -32.00 -81.76 -103.71
N ALA A 284 -32.20 -83.08 -103.88
CA ALA A 284 -33.45 -83.67 -104.38
C ALA A 284 -34.50 -83.96 -103.28
N LEU A 285 -34.11 -84.01 -102.00
CA LEU A 285 -34.99 -84.30 -100.85
C LEU A 285 -35.52 -83.01 -100.18
N VAL A 286 -35.10 -81.83 -100.67
CA VAL A 286 -35.32 -80.51 -100.05
C VAL A 286 -36.79 -80.22 -99.72
N LYS A 287 -37.72 -80.51 -100.65
CA LYS A 287 -39.15 -80.20 -100.47
C LYS A 287 -39.85 -80.99 -99.36
N GLU A 288 -39.30 -82.13 -98.95
CA GLU A 288 -39.78 -82.88 -97.78
C GLU A 288 -39.28 -82.22 -96.48
N LYS A 289 -38.07 -81.66 -96.51
CA LYS A 289 -37.32 -81.17 -95.34
C LYS A 289 -37.50 -79.69 -95.03
N GLU A 290 -37.92 -78.85 -95.98
CA GLU A 290 -38.36 -77.46 -95.72
C GLU A 290 -39.42 -77.40 -94.60
N LYS A 291 -40.34 -78.38 -94.58
CA LYS A 291 -41.36 -78.56 -93.54
C LYS A 291 -40.78 -78.89 -92.16
N GLU A 292 -39.72 -79.70 -92.12
CA GLU A 292 -39.05 -80.15 -90.89
C GLU A 292 -38.15 -79.03 -90.29
N ILE A 293 -37.58 -78.17 -91.13
CA ILE A 293 -36.87 -76.95 -90.69
C ILE A 293 -37.85 -75.97 -90.03
N ALA A 294 -39.02 -75.75 -90.62
CA ALA A 294 -40.06 -74.93 -90.01
C ALA A 294 -40.52 -75.51 -88.65
N GLU A 295 -40.63 -76.84 -88.54
CA GLU A 295 -40.97 -77.52 -87.29
C GLU A 295 -39.88 -77.36 -86.21
N ASN A 296 -38.60 -77.39 -86.58
CA ASN A 296 -37.49 -77.19 -85.62
C ASN A 296 -37.34 -75.73 -85.18
N ASN A 297 -37.54 -74.76 -86.07
CA ASN A 297 -37.60 -73.35 -85.68
C ASN A 297 -38.80 -73.07 -84.75
N SER A 298 -39.93 -73.75 -84.96
CA SER A 298 -41.08 -73.71 -84.05
C SER A 298 -40.74 -74.26 -82.65
N LYS A 299 -39.97 -75.36 -82.58
CA LYS A 299 -39.51 -75.95 -81.30
C LYS A 299 -38.53 -75.05 -80.55
N ILE A 300 -37.57 -74.42 -81.25
CA ILE A 300 -36.65 -73.45 -80.64
C ILE A 300 -37.45 -72.28 -80.06
N LYS A 301 -38.36 -71.69 -80.84
CA LYS A 301 -39.22 -70.59 -80.38
C LYS A 301 -40.10 -70.98 -79.19
N ALA A 302 -40.62 -72.20 -79.16
CA ALA A 302 -41.40 -72.71 -78.03
C ALA A 302 -40.56 -72.98 -76.76
N ILE A 303 -39.24 -73.19 -76.88
CA ILE A 303 -38.32 -73.25 -75.74
C ILE A 303 -37.95 -71.84 -75.28
N GLU A 304 -37.71 -70.91 -76.20
CA GLU A 304 -37.48 -69.49 -75.90
C GLU A 304 -38.69 -68.85 -75.20
N GLU A 305 -39.92 -69.14 -75.67
CA GLU A 305 -41.17 -68.76 -75.01
C GLU A 305 -41.29 -69.38 -73.61
N ARG A 306 -40.89 -70.64 -73.42
CA ARG A 306 -40.87 -71.27 -72.07
C ARG A 306 -39.83 -70.67 -71.13
N ILE A 307 -38.66 -70.29 -71.62
CA ILE A 307 -37.65 -69.60 -70.81
C ILE A 307 -38.21 -68.22 -70.39
N ALA A 308 -38.85 -67.50 -71.31
CA ALA A 308 -39.53 -66.25 -71.00
C ALA A 308 -40.68 -66.42 -70.00
N ASP A 309 -41.52 -67.46 -70.15
CA ASP A 309 -42.58 -67.81 -69.21
C ASP A 309 -42.01 -68.07 -67.80
N VAL A 310 -40.96 -68.89 -67.69
CA VAL A 310 -40.29 -69.20 -66.40
C VAL A 310 -39.70 -67.95 -65.76
N VAL A 311 -38.98 -67.11 -66.51
CA VAL A 311 -38.42 -65.84 -65.99
C VAL A 311 -39.56 -64.89 -65.56
N SER A 312 -40.63 -64.78 -66.35
CA SER A 312 -41.79 -63.95 -65.99
C SER A 312 -42.50 -64.45 -64.73
N GLY A 313 -42.50 -65.75 -64.47
CA GLY A 313 -43.03 -66.37 -63.25
C GLY A 313 -42.26 -66.00 -61.98
N PHE A 314 -41.01 -65.53 -62.10
CA PHE A 314 -40.22 -64.99 -60.99
C PHE A 314 -40.21 -63.44 -60.94
N GLN A 315 -40.76 -62.75 -61.93
CA GLN A 315 -40.74 -61.27 -62.05
C GLN A 315 -41.31 -60.55 -60.82
N ASP A 316 -42.43 -61.03 -60.27
CA ASP A 316 -43.06 -60.46 -59.07
C ASP A 316 -42.21 -60.69 -57.82
N SER A 317 -41.56 -61.86 -57.70
CA SER A 317 -40.64 -62.16 -56.60
C SER A 317 -39.36 -61.31 -56.68
N GLN A 318 -38.81 -61.16 -57.89
CA GLN A 318 -37.60 -60.38 -58.13
C GLN A 318 -37.84 -58.89 -57.87
N SER A 319 -38.88 -58.30 -58.43
CA SER A 319 -39.23 -56.88 -58.20
C SER A 319 -39.57 -56.58 -56.73
N SER A 320 -40.18 -57.53 -56.01
CA SER A 320 -40.39 -57.44 -54.56
C SER A 320 -39.08 -57.47 -53.75
N ILE A 321 -38.11 -58.29 -54.15
CA ILE A 321 -36.78 -58.35 -53.53
C ILE A 321 -35.96 -57.08 -53.86
N ASP A 322 -35.94 -56.65 -55.12
CA ASP A 322 -35.20 -55.45 -55.55
C ASP A 322 -35.77 -54.18 -54.86
N THR A 323 -37.11 -54.06 -54.74
CA THR A 323 -37.74 -52.94 -53.98
C THR A 323 -37.33 -52.94 -52.50
N LYS A 324 -37.18 -54.12 -51.87
CA LYS A 324 -36.69 -54.22 -50.50
C LYS A 324 -35.20 -53.88 -50.39
N TYR A 325 -34.40 -54.29 -51.36
CA TYR A 325 -32.98 -53.98 -51.44
C TYR A 325 -32.75 -52.47 -51.58
N ASP A 326 -33.51 -51.78 -52.43
CA ASP A 326 -33.42 -50.33 -52.60
C ASP A 326 -33.86 -49.57 -51.33
N ASN A 327 -34.92 -50.03 -50.65
CA ASN A 327 -35.34 -49.48 -49.36
C ASN A 327 -34.26 -49.66 -48.28
N LEU A 328 -33.71 -50.87 -48.15
CA LEU A 328 -32.60 -51.19 -47.25
C LEU A 328 -31.38 -50.30 -47.52
N GLN A 329 -31.03 -50.10 -48.79
CA GLN A 329 -29.93 -49.22 -49.21
C GLN A 329 -30.19 -47.75 -48.82
N GLY A 330 -31.45 -47.30 -48.87
CA GLY A 330 -31.89 -46.01 -48.35
C GLY A 330 -31.75 -45.91 -46.82
N GLU A 331 -32.18 -46.91 -46.07
CA GLU A 331 -32.08 -46.93 -44.61
C GLU A 331 -30.63 -47.02 -44.10
N LEU A 332 -29.77 -47.80 -44.77
CA LEU A 332 -28.31 -47.82 -44.51
C LEU A 332 -27.68 -46.44 -44.76
N SER A 333 -28.11 -45.73 -45.80
CA SER A 333 -27.65 -44.37 -46.11
C SER A 333 -28.11 -43.36 -45.05
N GLN A 334 -29.34 -43.50 -44.53
CA GLN A 334 -29.86 -42.70 -43.42
C GLN A 334 -29.11 -42.99 -42.11
N MET A 335 -28.85 -44.26 -41.80
CA MET A 335 -28.09 -44.70 -40.63
C MET A 335 -26.65 -44.14 -40.65
N HIS A 336 -25.99 -44.12 -41.81
CA HIS A 336 -24.67 -43.51 -41.96
C HIS A 336 -24.68 -42.01 -41.63
N LEU A 337 -25.69 -41.28 -42.12
CA LEU A 337 -25.85 -39.84 -41.83
C LEU A 337 -26.16 -39.57 -40.34
N GLN A 338 -26.95 -40.44 -39.69
CA GLN A 338 -27.18 -40.39 -38.24
C GLN A 338 -25.89 -40.67 -37.45
N SER A 339 -25.07 -41.64 -37.87
CA SER A 339 -23.76 -41.92 -37.27
C SER A 339 -22.80 -40.73 -37.39
N GLN A 340 -22.78 -40.06 -38.55
CA GLN A 340 -22.00 -38.84 -38.75
C GLN A 340 -22.50 -37.70 -37.84
N ALA A 341 -23.83 -37.52 -37.70
CA ALA A 341 -24.41 -36.51 -36.82
C ALA A 341 -24.05 -36.76 -35.33
N LEU A 342 -24.12 -38.00 -34.85
CA LEU A 342 -23.67 -38.34 -33.49
C LEU A 342 -22.16 -38.15 -33.31
N SER A 343 -21.34 -38.43 -34.34
CA SER A 343 -19.90 -38.13 -34.31
C SER A 343 -19.61 -36.62 -34.19
N THR A 344 -20.47 -35.77 -34.75
CA THR A 344 -20.40 -34.31 -34.60
C THR A 344 -20.86 -33.87 -33.21
N LYS A 345 -22.06 -34.30 -32.73
CA LYS A 345 -22.54 -33.93 -31.37
C LYS A 345 -21.51 -34.28 -30.30
N ARG A 346 -20.84 -35.44 -30.41
CA ARG A 346 -19.77 -35.81 -29.46
C ARG A 346 -18.62 -34.80 -29.45
N LYS A 347 -18.14 -34.35 -30.61
CA LYS A 347 -17.07 -33.35 -30.70
C LYS A 347 -17.51 -31.98 -30.17
N GLU A 348 -18.80 -31.66 -30.25
CA GLU A 348 -19.38 -30.44 -29.70
C GLU A 348 -19.42 -30.51 -28.16
N ILE A 349 -19.81 -31.65 -27.57
CA ILE A 349 -19.74 -31.93 -26.13
C ILE A 349 -18.29 -31.88 -25.62
N ASP A 350 -17.38 -32.60 -26.29
CA ASP A 350 -15.94 -32.64 -25.96
C ASP A 350 -15.32 -31.23 -26.01
N LYS A 351 -15.71 -30.41 -27.01
CA LYS A 351 -15.27 -29.02 -27.17
C LYS A 351 -15.82 -28.10 -26.08
N PHE A 352 -17.12 -28.19 -25.77
CA PHE A 352 -17.75 -27.34 -24.76
C PHE A 352 -17.14 -27.56 -23.38
N LEU A 353 -16.86 -28.82 -23.01
CA LEU A 353 -16.16 -29.15 -21.77
C LEU A 353 -14.76 -28.53 -21.74
N ALA A 354 -13.98 -28.67 -22.82
CA ALA A 354 -12.63 -28.09 -22.92
C ALA A 354 -12.62 -26.54 -22.91
N GLU A 355 -13.65 -25.89 -23.45
CA GLU A 355 -13.82 -24.43 -23.37
C GLU A 355 -14.16 -23.98 -21.93
N GLY A 356 -15.01 -24.74 -21.22
CA GLY A 356 -15.32 -24.51 -19.80
C GLY A 356 -14.10 -24.73 -18.88
N GLU A 357 -13.36 -25.82 -19.06
CA GLU A 357 -12.10 -26.09 -18.35
C GLU A 357 -11.06 -25.01 -18.63
N GLY A 358 -10.90 -24.60 -19.89
CA GLY A 358 -10.00 -23.52 -20.29
C GLY A 358 -10.38 -22.16 -19.70
N HIS A 359 -11.66 -21.87 -19.51
CA HIS A 359 -12.12 -20.64 -18.87
C HIS A 359 -11.91 -20.69 -17.35
N GLY A 360 -12.30 -21.78 -16.68
CA GLY A 360 -12.09 -21.97 -15.25
C GLY A 360 -10.61 -21.92 -14.87
N ALA A 361 -9.73 -22.50 -15.68
CA ALA A 361 -8.28 -22.43 -15.47
C ALA A 361 -7.72 -20.99 -15.49
N LYS A 362 -8.22 -20.13 -16.39
CA LYS A 362 -7.85 -18.70 -16.41
C LYS A 362 -8.32 -17.97 -15.16
N LEU A 363 -9.58 -18.19 -14.76
CA LEU A 363 -10.16 -17.56 -13.57
C LEU A 363 -9.39 -17.94 -12.29
N LYS A 364 -8.94 -19.20 -12.17
CA LYS A 364 -8.09 -19.62 -11.03
C LYS A 364 -6.68 -19.02 -11.05
N GLU A 365 -6.10 -18.77 -12.23
CA GLU A 365 -4.81 -18.05 -12.31
C GLU A 365 -4.97 -16.56 -11.98
N LEU A 366 -6.05 -15.89 -12.43
CA LEU A 366 -6.39 -14.53 -11.99
C LEU A 366 -6.58 -14.46 -10.47
N ALA A 367 -7.33 -15.41 -9.89
CA ALA A 367 -7.54 -15.51 -8.45
C ALA A 367 -6.22 -15.66 -7.69
N ARG A 368 -5.36 -16.59 -8.14
CA ARG A 368 -4.05 -16.84 -7.55
C ARG A 368 -3.14 -15.60 -7.60
N VAL A 369 -3.03 -14.94 -8.75
CA VAL A 369 -2.20 -13.75 -8.92
C VAL A 369 -2.71 -12.60 -8.04
N SER A 370 -4.02 -12.37 -7.99
CA SER A 370 -4.63 -11.33 -7.14
C SER A 370 -4.43 -11.60 -5.65
N GLU A 371 -4.55 -12.85 -5.21
CA GLU A 371 -4.32 -13.25 -3.81
C GLU A 371 -2.83 -13.21 -3.42
N ASP A 372 -1.91 -13.55 -4.33
CA ASP A 372 -0.46 -13.39 -4.14
C ASP A 372 -0.07 -11.89 -4.05
N GLU A 373 -0.74 -11.02 -4.83
CA GLU A 373 -0.57 -9.56 -4.77
C GLU A 373 -1.18 -8.96 -3.48
N ALA A 374 -2.36 -9.45 -3.05
CA ALA A 374 -2.99 -9.04 -1.80
C ALA A 374 -2.10 -9.28 -0.58
N LYS A 375 -1.49 -10.47 -0.48
CA LYS A 375 -0.52 -10.83 0.57
C LYS A 375 0.72 -9.95 0.53
N ALA A 376 1.22 -9.63 -0.67
CA ALA A 376 2.34 -8.73 -0.82
C ALA A 376 2.04 -7.30 -0.32
N CYS A 377 0.79 -6.83 -0.45
CA CYS A 377 0.33 -5.59 0.17
C CYS A 377 0.16 -5.70 1.69
N GLU A 378 -0.42 -6.80 2.20
CA GLU A 378 -0.63 -7.01 3.64
C GLU A 378 0.71 -7.05 4.42
N GLU A 379 1.73 -7.72 3.88
CA GLU A 379 3.10 -7.68 4.46
C GLU A 379 3.69 -6.27 4.49
N VAL A 380 3.48 -5.45 3.45
CA VAL A 380 3.95 -4.05 3.41
C VAL A 380 3.24 -3.21 4.47
N VAL A 381 1.92 -3.39 4.62
CA VAL A 381 1.07 -2.73 5.61
C VAL A 381 1.57 -3.02 7.03
N GLU A 382 1.80 -4.29 7.38
CA GLU A 382 2.27 -4.66 8.73
C GLU A 382 3.73 -4.25 8.99
N LEU A 383 4.61 -4.34 8.00
CA LEU A 383 5.96 -3.79 8.09
C LEU A 383 5.93 -2.28 8.38
N ARG A 384 5.14 -1.51 7.61
CA ARG A 384 5.02 -0.06 7.82
C ARG A 384 4.40 0.30 9.16
N LYS A 385 3.37 -0.41 9.64
CA LYS A 385 2.81 -0.23 11.00
C LYS A 385 3.87 -0.44 12.09
N SER A 386 4.68 -1.51 12.00
CA SER A 386 5.72 -1.81 13.00
C SER A 386 6.83 -0.74 13.05
N LEU A 387 7.22 -0.22 11.88
CA LEU A 387 8.19 0.86 11.74
C LEU A 387 7.62 2.20 12.23
N MET A 388 6.35 2.50 11.89
CA MET A 388 5.61 3.69 12.32
C MET A 388 5.53 3.79 13.86
N LEU A 389 5.16 2.70 14.54
CA LEU A 389 5.13 2.64 16.01
C LEU A 389 6.50 2.95 16.64
N SER A 390 7.59 2.57 15.97
CA SER A 390 8.96 2.84 16.43
C SER A 390 9.36 4.31 16.25
N ILE A 391 8.90 4.96 15.16
CA ILE A 391 9.07 6.42 14.95
C ILE A 391 8.28 7.21 15.99
N LEU A 392 6.99 6.90 16.14
CA LEU A 392 6.08 7.59 17.05
C LEU A 392 6.61 7.61 18.48
N LYS A 393 7.13 6.48 18.98
CA LYS A 393 7.77 6.40 20.29
C LYS A 393 8.97 7.36 20.42
N SER A 394 9.85 7.41 19.41
CA SER A 394 11.01 8.32 19.43
C SER A 394 10.60 9.80 19.38
N MET A 395 9.45 10.13 18.80
CA MET A 395 8.90 11.49 18.78
C MET A 395 8.20 11.85 20.10
N GLU A 396 7.46 10.92 20.70
CA GLU A 396 6.91 11.11 22.05
C GLU A 396 8.04 11.31 23.08
N ASP A 397 9.11 10.51 22.99
CA ASP A 397 10.32 10.69 23.79
C ASP A 397 10.96 12.08 23.58
N LYS A 398 11.03 12.57 22.33
CA LYS A 398 11.55 13.92 21.97
C LYS A 398 10.72 15.03 22.64
N VAL A 399 9.40 14.99 22.47
CA VAL A 399 8.47 16.03 22.96
C VAL A 399 8.39 16.00 24.48
N ARG A 400 8.29 14.82 25.09
CA ARG A 400 8.28 14.67 26.56
C ARG A 400 9.55 15.28 27.18
N LEU A 401 10.72 15.01 26.60
CA LEU A 401 11.98 15.55 27.10
C LEU A 401 12.08 17.07 26.93
N ALA A 402 11.63 17.62 25.80
CA ALA A 402 11.56 19.08 25.61
C ALA A 402 10.67 19.75 26.66
N ASN A 403 9.47 19.22 26.91
CA ASN A 403 8.54 19.75 27.90
C ASN A 403 9.09 19.64 29.34
N THR A 404 9.87 18.60 29.65
CA THR A 404 10.58 18.53 30.94
C THR A 404 11.76 19.49 31.03
N GLU A 405 12.51 19.71 29.94
CA GLU A 405 13.61 20.67 29.91
C GLU A 405 13.10 22.09 30.14
N GLU A 406 12.05 22.51 29.43
CA GLU A 406 11.44 23.85 29.57
C GLU A 406 10.94 24.10 30.99
N LYS A 407 10.15 23.18 31.55
CA LYS A 407 9.65 23.31 32.94
C LYS A 407 10.78 23.35 33.97
N LEU A 408 11.85 22.58 33.79
CA LEU A 408 12.99 22.60 34.71
C LEU A 408 13.81 23.90 34.58
N ILE A 409 13.82 24.53 33.40
CA ILE A 409 14.38 25.88 33.20
C ILE A 409 13.52 26.93 33.91
N GLU A 410 12.19 26.81 33.89
CA GLU A 410 11.28 27.67 34.68
C GLU A 410 11.53 27.52 36.18
N ASP A 411 11.62 26.28 36.71
CA ASP A 411 11.98 25.99 38.12
C ASP A 411 13.29 26.72 38.51
N VAL A 412 14.33 26.61 37.67
CA VAL A 412 15.65 27.25 37.90
C VAL A 412 15.57 28.78 37.87
N GLN A 413 14.83 29.36 36.91
CA GLN A 413 14.65 30.82 36.83
C GLN A 413 13.91 31.38 38.06
N MET A 414 12.89 30.69 38.56
CA MET A 414 12.18 31.07 39.77
C MET A 414 13.09 31.02 41.02
N LEU A 415 13.95 30.01 41.13
CA LEU A 415 14.92 29.92 42.23
C LEU A 415 16.01 31.02 42.14
N HIS A 416 16.47 31.38 40.95
CA HIS A 416 17.38 32.54 40.78
C HIS A 416 16.71 33.87 41.17
N GLN A 417 15.40 34.02 40.93
CA GLN A 417 14.64 35.18 41.40
C GLN A 417 14.53 35.21 42.93
N GLU A 418 14.29 34.06 43.59
CA GLU A 418 14.32 33.97 45.06
C GLU A 418 15.71 34.34 45.60
N VAL A 419 16.79 33.72 45.10
CA VAL A 419 18.17 34.05 45.49
C VAL A 419 18.49 35.54 45.29
N SER A 420 18.00 36.14 44.20
CA SER A 420 18.18 37.57 43.94
C SER A 420 17.42 38.45 44.95
N ALA A 421 16.19 38.08 45.32
CA ALA A 421 15.42 38.79 46.35
C ALA A 421 16.04 38.63 47.75
N LEU A 422 16.58 37.45 48.08
CA LEU A 422 17.28 37.17 49.33
C LEU A 422 18.66 37.84 49.42
N ARG A 423 19.30 38.15 48.29
CA ARG A 423 20.49 39.01 48.23
C ARG A 423 20.14 40.50 48.22
N ALA A 424 19.00 40.90 47.68
CA ALA A 424 18.53 42.29 47.75
C ALA A 424 18.26 42.73 49.20
N SER A 425 17.80 41.84 50.07
CA SER A 425 17.66 42.11 51.52
C SER A 425 19.01 42.19 52.28
N GLN A 426 20.16 42.20 51.59
CA GLN A 426 21.47 42.43 52.22
C GLN A 426 21.66 43.87 52.77
N GLU A 427 20.68 44.77 52.59
CA GLU A 427 20.54 46.03 53.36
C GLU A 427 20.70 45.83 54.88
N LEU A 428 20.33 44.64 55.41
CA LEU A 428 20.53 44.22 56.80
C LEU A 428 21.99 44.39 57.29
N SER A 429 22.98 44.35 56.39
CA SER A 429 24.38 44.62 56.73
C SER A 429 24.65 46.09 57.11
N SER A 430 23.95 47.03 56.44
CA SER A 430 24.05 48.46 56.73
C SER A 430 23.34 48.83 58.03
N THR A 431 22.15 48.28 58.28
CA THR A 431 21.41 48.51 59.53
C THR A 431 22.15 47.88 60.71
N LYS A 432 22.75 46.70 60.54
CA LYS A 432 23.65 46.08 61.52
C LYS A 432 24.82 47.00 61.89
N SER A 433 25.48 47.61 60.91
CA SER A 433 26.57 48.56 61.17
C SER A 433 26.10 49.77 61.98
N ASN A 434 24.95 50.36 61.61
CA ASN A 434 24.36 51.50 62.31
C ASN A 434 23.97 51.17 63.77
N ILE A 435 23.37 49.99 64.01
CA ILE A 435 23.01 49.54 65.36
C ILE A 435 24.28 49.23 66.17
N GLN A 436 25.29 48.60 65.59
CA GLN A 436 26.58 48.37 66.25
C GLN A 436 27.29 49.68 66.65
N GLN A 437 27.27 50.70 65.78
CA GLN A 437 27.76 52.03 66.09
C GLN A 437 26.96 52.69 67.24
N THR A 438 25.64 52.53 67.23
CA THR A 438 24.72 53.05 68.25
C THR A 438 25.01 52.41 69.63
N VAL A 439 25.08 51.08 69.68
CA VAL A 439 25.48 50.27 70.84
C VAL A 439 26.87 50.68 71.36
N ALA A 440 27.84 50.94 70.48
CA ALA A 440 29.17 51.42 70.87
C ALA A 440 29.12 52.83 71.49
N SER A 441 28.29 53.73 70.94
CA SER A 441 28.13 55.09 71.46
C SER A 441 27.47 55.13 72.84
N PHE A 442 26.45 54.30 73.09
CA PHE A 442 25.83 54.15 74.41
C PHE A 442 26.82 53.57 75.43
N LYS A 443 27.58 52.51 75.06
CA LYS A 443 28.66 51.98 75.91
C LYS A 443 29.70 53.05 76.27
N GLN A 444 30.08 53.90 75.32
CA GLN A 444 31.00 55.02 75.56
C GLN A 444 30.38 56.10 76.47
N ARG A 445 29.08 56.40 76.32
CA ARG A 445 28.37 57.38 77.16
C ARG A 445 28.22 56.90 78.60
N ILE A 446 27.85 55.64 78.82
CA ILE A 446 27.78 55.02 80.14
C ILE A 446 29.16 55.05 80.81
N PHE A 447 30.23 54.68 80.10
CA PHE A 447 31.61 54.72 80.61
C PHE A 447 32.10 56.13 80.96
N PHE A 448 31.62 57.17 80.27
CA PHE A 448 31.86 58.56 80.65
C PHE A 448 31.13 58.92 81.95
N ILE A 449 29.85 58.55 82.08
CA ILE A 449 29.05 58.83 83.27
C ILE A 449 29.61 58.09 84.51
N ASP A 450 30.01 56.83 84.36
CA ASP A 450 30.60 56.02 85.44
C ASP A 450 31.94 56.56 85.96
N LYS A 451 32.64 57.39 85.17
CA LYS A 451 33.79 58.18 85.65
C LYS A 451 33.35 59.49 86.31
N ARG A 452 32.44 60.24 85.66
CA ARG A 452 32.07 61.59 86.09
C ARG A 452 31.23 61.63 87.36
N VAL A 453 30.40 60.62 87.63
CA VAL A 453 29.57 60.56 88.85
C VAL A 453 30.43 60.43 90.12
N PRO A 454 31.42 59.51 90.22
CA PRO A 454 32.38 59.49 91.32
C PRO A 454 33.19 60.79 91.52
N GLU A 455 33.56 61.48 90.43
CA GLU A 455 34.22 62.79 90.50
C GLU A 455 33.30 63.84 91.14
N LEU A 456 32.07 63.99 90.63
CA LEU A 456 31.05 64.90 91.19
C LEU A 456 30.69 64.55 92.64
N GLU A 457 30.64 63.26 92.98
CA GLU A 457 30.52 62.78 94.36
C GLU A 457 31.64 63.29 95.28
N SER A 458 32.87 63.41 94.77
CA SER A 458 34.02 63.97 95.49
C SER A 458 33.96 65.51 95.56
N GLU A 459 33.63 66.18 94.46
CA GLU A 459 33.42 67.63 94.39
C GLU A 459 32.34 68.08 95.37
N LYS A 460 31.22 67.35 95.45
CA LYS A 460 30.14 67.54 96.43
C LYS A 460 30.65 67.45 97.87
N LYS A 461 31.50 66.46 98.19
CA LYS A 461 32.09 66.28 99.52
C LYS A 461 33.01 67.44 99.89
N VAL A 462 33.82 67.93 98.93
CA VAL A 462 34.70 69.10 99.11
C VAL A 462 33.88 70.39 99.29
N ALA A 463 32.86 70.64 98.45
CA ALA A 463 32.00 71.81 98.56
C ALA A 463 31.21 71.86 99.89
N ALA A 464 30.75 70.70 100.37
CA ALA A 464 30.08 70.56 101.66
C ALA A 464 31.06 70.80 102.83
N ALA A 465 32.29 70.27 102.77
CA ALA A 465 33.33 70.53 103.76
C ALA A 465 33.72 72.02 103.83
N ALA A 466 33.76 72.70 102.68
CA ALA A 466 33.93 74.14 102.57
C ALA A 466 32.69 74.96 102.99
N ARG A 467 31.62 74.31 103.50
CA ARG A 467 30.32 74.91 103.87
C ARG A 467 29.59 75.64 102.73
N ASN A 468 30.00 75.45 101.48
CA ASN A 468 29.29 75.97 100.31
C ASN A 468 28.13 75.04 99.94
N PHE A 469 27.08 75.05 100.77
CA PHE A 469 25.91 74.18 100.60
C PHE A 469 25.15 74.42 99.29
N LYS A 470 25.22 75.62 98.71
CA LYS A 470 24.60 75.93 97.41
C LYS A 470 25.31 75.18 96.28
N GLU A 471 26.64 75.18 96.28
CA GLU A 471 27.42 74.44 95.28
C GLU A 471 27.36 72.93 95.52
N ALA A 472 27.42 72.48 96.77
CA ALA A 472 27.22 71.07 97.10
C ALA A 472 25.83 70.56 96.66
N ALA A 473 24.78 71.38 96.75
CA ALA A 473 23.46 71.06 96.21
C ALA A 473 23.45 71.02 94.68
N ARG A 474 24.09 71.99 94.00
CA ARG A 474 24.20 72.03 92.52
C ARG A 474 24.89 70.77 91.98
N VAL A 475 26.04 70.41 92.55
CA VAL A 475 26.81 69.21 92.20
C VAL A 475 26.03 67.93 92.54
N ALA A 476 25.26 67.92 93.64
CA ALA A 476 24.38 66.79 93.95
C ALA A 476 23.22 66.62 92.95
N THR A 477 22.66 67.70 92.41
CA THR A 477 21.65 67.63 91.34
C THR A 477 22.27 67.22 90.00
N GLU A 478 23.49 67.68 89.68
CA GLU A 478 24.23 67.28 88.47
C GLU A 478 24.54 65.77 88.49
N ALA A 479 25.09 65.26 89.60
CA ALA A 479 25.36 63.83 89.76
C ALA A 479 24.08 62.98 89.65
N LYS A 480 22.97 63.39 90.27
CA LYS A 480 21.67 62.69 90.15
C LYS A 480 21.13 62.72 88.72
N SER A 481 21.26 63.85 88.02
CA SER A 481 20.83 63.97 86.62
C SER A 481 21.59 63.00 85.73
N LEU A 482 22.91 62.87 85.94
CA LEU A 482 23.73 61.90 85.21
C LEU A 482 23.43 60.45 85.60
N THR A 483 23.05 60.15 86.84
CA THR A 483 22.55 58.80 87.20
C THR A 483 21.27 58.45 86.44
N VAL A 484 20.28 59.35 86.42
CA VAL A 484 19.03 59.15 85.65
C VAL A 484 19.30 59.07 84.15
N GLU A 485 20.26 59.84 83.63
CA GLU A 485 20.70 59.73 82.23
C GLU A 485 21.34 58.35 81.95
N LYS A 486 22.21 57.84 82.84
CA LYS A 486 22.76 56.49 82.71
C LYS A 486 21.66 55.43 82.73
N ASP A 487 20.70 55.52 83.63
CA ASP A 487 19.61 54.54 83.72
C ASP A 487 18.77 54.52 82.42
N GLY A 488 18.56 55.68 81.79
CA GLY A 488 17.96 55.78 80.46
C GLY A 488 18.82 55.16 79.34
N VAL A 489 20.09 55.59 79.23
CA VAL A 489 21.02 55.10 78.20
C VAL A 489 21.33 53.59 78.37
N GLN A 490 21.19 53.04 79.58
CA GLN A 490 21.27 51.60 79.86
C GLN A 490 20.07 50.86 79.25
N VAL A 491 18.85 51.38 79.38
CA VAL A 491 17.65 50.81 78.72
C VAL A 491 17.75 50.93 77.20
N ASP A 492 18.21 52.07 76.68
CA ASP A 492 18.43 52.26 75.24
C ASP A 492 19.50 51.29 74.70
N LEU A 493 20.55 51.02 75.49
CA LEU A 493 21.57 50.02 75.19
C LEU A 493 21.03 48.59 75.18
N GLU A 494 20.20 48.23 76.16
CA GLU A 494 19.57 46.90 76.23
C GLU A 494 18.61 46.68 75.05
N GLY A 495 17.82 47.70 74.69
CA GLY A 495 16.98 47.71 73.49
C GLY A 495 17.80 47.51 72.21
N ALA A 496 18.77 48.39 71.94
CA ALA A 496 19.62 48.31 70.75
C ALA A 496 20.48 47.02 70.69
N THR A 497 20.80 46.40 71.83
CA THR A 497 21.47 45.10 71.86
C THR A 497 20.51 43.97 71.50
N SER A 498 19.26 43.99 71.99
CA SER A 498 18.26 42.99 71.63
C SER A 498 17.82 43.09 70.16
N GLU A 499 17.73 44.31 69.61
CA GLU A 499 17.53 44.55 68.18
C GLU A 499 18.68 43.99 67.34
N LEU A 500 19.93 44.15 67.80
CA LEU A 500 21.11 43.58 67.14
C LEU A 500 21.10 42.04 67.17
N GLU A 501 20.83 41.43 68.32
CA GLU A 501 20.76 39.96 68.45
C GLU A 501 19.68 39.36 67.54
N LYS A 502 18.51 39.99 67.48
CA LYS A 502 17.44 39.58 66.56
C LYS A 502 17.89 39.71 65.10
N LEU A 503 18.48 40.85 64.73
CA LEU A 503 18.97 41.11 63.38
C LEU A 503 20.06 40.09 62.96
N GLU A 504 20.92 39.66 63.88
CA GLU A 504 21.94 38.66 63.58
C GLU A 504 21.34 37.25 63.33
N GLU A 505 20.25 36.87 64.00
CA GLU A 505 19.55 35.61 63.73
C GLU A 505 18.67 35.69 62.45
N ASP A 506 18.04 36.84 62.18
CA ASP A 506 17.32 37.12 60.92
C ASP A 506 18.29 37.08 59.71
N MET A 507 19.52 37.58 59.86
CA MET A 507 20.60 37.43 58.86
C MET A 507 21.05 35.97 58.72
N LYS A 508 21.30 35.26 59.83
CA LYS A 508 21.79 33.88 59.85
C LYS A 508 20.81 32.89 59.21
N SER A 509 19.52 33.03 59.49
CA SER A 509 18.47 32.24 58.83
C SER A 509 18.34 32.55 57.34
N THR A 510 18.52 33.81 56.94
CA THR A 510 18.57 34.22 55.52
C THR A 510 19.77 33.61 54.79
N VAL A 511 20.96 33.57 55.42
CA VAL A 511 22.16 32.91 54.85
C VAL A 511 21.98 31.40 54.72
N SER A 512 21.35 30.72 55.69
CA SER A 512 21.02 29.29 55.55
C SER A 512 20.14 29.05 54.33
N ARG A 513 19.03 29.79 54.21
CA ARG A 513 18.12 29.66 53.07
C ARG A 513 18.79 29.97 51.72
N LEU A 514 19.73 30.91 51.67
CA LEU A 514 20.54 31.15 50.47
C LEU A 514 21.38 29.92 50.11
N GLN A 515 22.04 29.27 51.07
CA GLN A 515 22.81 28.05 50.84
C GLN A 515 21.91 26.87 50.42
N ASP A 516 20.75 26.72 51.06
CA ASP A 516 19.76 25.68 50.74
C ASP A 516 19.20 25.85 49.31
N THR A 517 18.90 27.10 48.90
CA THR A 517 18.39 27.43 47.55
C THR A 517 19.48 27.35 46.48
N GLU A 518 20.72 27.77 46.75
CA GLU A 518 21.86 27.59 45.84
C GLU A 518 22.18 26.10 45.60
N GLN A 519 22.07 25.26 46.63
CA GLN A 519 22.18 23.80 46.48
C GLN A 519 21.03 23.22 45.66
N LEU A 520 19.80 23.71 45.85
CA LEU A 520 18.63 23.28 45.07
C LEU A 520 18.76 23.68 43.58
N ILE A 521 19.23 24.90 43.29
CA ILE A 521 19.58 25.35 41.92
C ILE A 521 20.58 24.38 41.30
N SER A 522 21.69 24.09 41.98
CA SER A 522 22.72 23.17 41.47
C SER A 522 22.18 21.75 41.17
N SER A 523 21.19 21.28 41.94
CA SER A 523 20.49 20.02 41.66
C SER A 523 19.58 20.13 40.43
N LYS A 524 18.84 21.24 40.31
CA LYS A 524 17.89 21.49 39.22
C LYS A 524 18.57 21.76 37.88
N GLU A 525 19.67 22.50 37.86
CA GLU A 525 20.53 22.65 36.68
C GLU A 525 21.05 21.31 36.16
N LYS A 526 21.34 20.36 37.06
CA LYS A 526 21.71 18.99 36.67
C LYS A 526 20.53 18.20 36.10
N GLU A 527 19.30 18.40 36.61
CA GLU A 527 18.08 17.84 36.01
C GLU A 527 17.84 18.42 34.59
N VAL A 528 17.95 19.75 34.41
CA VAL A 528 17.88 20.42 33.09
C VAL A 528 18.92 19.82 32.14
N ALA A 529 20.19 19.77 32.56
CA ALA A 529 21.28 19.26 31.74
C ALA A 529 21.10 17.78 31.36
N MET A 530 20.48 16.96 32.22
CA MET A 530 20.17 15.57 31.92
C MET A 530 19.04 15.42 30.90
N ALA A 531 17.95 16.18 31.05
CA ALA A 531 16.85 16.20 30.08
C ALA A 531 17.34 16.69 28.70
N ARG A 532 18.12 17.78 28.69
CA ARG A 532 18.76 18.35 27.50
C ARG A 532 19.74 17.36 26.84
N PHE A 533 20.58 16.69 27.61
CA PHE A 533 21.52 15.68 27.09
C PHE A 533 20.77 14.53 26.38
N GLN A 534 19.72 13.99 26.99
CA GLN A 534 18.89 12.96 26.36
C GLN A 534 18.18 13.48 25.09
N ARG A 535 17.61 14.70 25.14
CA ARG A 535 16.96 15.34 23.99
C ARG A 535 17.94 15.58 22.82
N LEU A 536 19.17 16.00 23.10
CA LEU A 536 20.23 16.21 22.10
C LEU A 536 20.63 14.91 21.41
N LEU A 537 20.66 13.78 22.14
CA LEU A 537 20.89 12.46 21.53
C LEU A 537 19.74 12.07 20.59
N LEU A 538 18.49 12.31 20.97
CA LEU A 538 17.33 12.08 20.08
C LEU A 538 17.37 12.97 18.83
N ILE A 539 17.68 14.27 18.98
CA ILE A 539 17.81 15.22 17.87
C ILE A 539 18.92 14.75 16.92
N ALA A 540 20.08 14.37 17.44
CA ALA A 540 21.19 13.90 16.63
C ALA A 540 20.91 12.54 15.96
N GLY A 541 20.13 11.68 16.61
CA GLY A 541 19.64 10.41 16.05
C GLY A 541 18.68 10.65 14.88
N ALA A 542 17.63 11.45 15.10
CA ALA A 542 16.67 11.84 14.07
C ALA A 542 17.33 12.51 12.87
N ALA A 543 18.21 13.50 13.08
CA ALA A 543 18.96 14.14 12.00
C ALA A 543 19.90 13.15 11.26
N THR A 544 20.42 12.12 11.94
CA THR A 544 21.20 11.05 11.27
C THR A 544 20.31 10.15 10.40
N ALA A 545 19.07 9.86 10.81
CA ALA A 545 18.10 9.08 10.04
C ALA A 545 17.54 9.87 8.84
N GLU A 546 17.20 11.14 9.05
CA GLU A 546 16.78 12.04 7.96
C GLU A 546 17.89 12.25 6.94
N ARG A 547 19.16 12.35 7.39
CA ARG A 547 20.32 12.36 6.48
C ARG A 547 20.41 11.10 5.62
N PHE A 548 20.11 9.92 6.17
CA PHE A 548 20.09 8.68 5.39
C PHE A 548 18.98 8.73 4.33
N THR A 549 17.79 9.21 4.70
CA THR A 549 16.65 9.44 3.80
C THR A 549 17.02 10.39 2.65
N ALA A 550 17.66 11.52 2.97
CA ALA A 550 18.13 12.48 1.98
C ALA A 550 19.15 11.86 1.00
N LEU A 551 20.04 10.97 1.45
CA LEU A 551 20.97 10.25 0.58
C LEU A 551 20.26 9.23 -0.33
N GLU A 552 19.33 8.44 0.19
CA GLU A 552 18.52 7.49 -0.60
C GLU A 552 17.64 8.19 -1.65
N LEU A 553 17.14 9.39 -1.33
CA LEU A 553 16.39 10.26 -2.26
C LEU A 553 17.28 11.13 -3.17
N GLY A 554 18.61 11.01 -3.08
CA GLY A 554 19.57 11.74 -3.92
C GLY A 554 19.80 13.22 -3.56
N ASP A 555 19.19 13.72 -2.48
CA ASP A 555 19.34 15.09 -1.99
C ASP A 555 20.62 15.25 -1.15
N THR A 556 21.75 15.31 -1.86
CA THR A 556 23.07 15.43 -1.23
C THR A 556 23.32 16.78 -0.55
N GLU A 557 22.57 17.83 -0.88
CA GLU A 557 22.68 19.13 -0.19
C GLU A 557 22.01 19.05 1.19
N GLU A 558 20.76 18.58 1.25
CA GLU A 558 20.05 18.39 2.52
C GLU A 558 20.75 17.36 3.42
N ALA A 559 21.29 16.28 2.85
CA ALA A 559 22.09 15.29 3.59
C ALA A 559 23.35 15.87 4.28
N ASN A 560 23.95 16.92 3.70
CA ASN A 560 25.09 17.62 4.30
C ASN A 560 24.66 18.61 5.39
N LEU A 561 23.51 19.28 5.22
CA LEU A 561 22.94 20.15 6.26
C LEU A 561 22.49 19.35 7.49
N LEU A 562 21.85 18.19 7.27
CA LEU A 562 21.46 17.27 8.34
C LEU A 562 22.66 16.60 9.03
N LEU A 563 23.80 16.42 8.35
CA LEU A 563 25.05 16.03 9.00
C LEU A 563 25.51 17.11 9.98
N ALA A 564 25.51 18.37 9.57
CA ALA A 564 25.91 19.49 10.42
C ALA A 564 24.98 19.65 11.64
N GLU A 565 23.66 19.50 11.47
CA GLU A 565 22.70 19.49 12.59
C GLU A 565 22.97 18.33 13.57
N ALA A 566 23.20 17.12 13.06
CA ALA A 566 23.51 15.95 13.89
C ALA A 566 24.87 16.10 14.63
N GLU A 567 25.88 16.69 13.99
CA GLU A 567 27.18 16.95 14.61
C GLU A 567 27.15 18.10 15.61
N ALA A 568 26.34 19.15 15.38
CA ALA A 568 26.12 20.22 16.34
C ALA A 568 25.47 19.67 17.63
N ALA A 569 24.39 18.89 17.51
CA ALA A 569 23.72 18.28 18.65
C ALA A 569 24.62 17.29 19.41
N LYS A 570 25.39 16.44 18.72
CA LYS A 570 26.42 15.56 19.32
C LYS A 570 27.53 16.37 20.02
N THR A 571 27.93 17.50 19.47
CA THR A 571 28.96 18.37 20.05
C THR A 571 28.46 19.08 21.30
N GLU A 572 27.18 19.46 21.35
CA GLU A 572 26.57 20.02 22.55
C GLU A 572 26.41 18.98 23.66
N ALA A 573 25.91 17.77 23.35
CA ALA A 573 25.82 16.67 24.30
C ALA A 573 27.18 16.34 24.93
N LYS A 574 28.25 16.30 24.11
CA LYS A 574 29.63 16.12 24.56
C LYS A 574 30.19 17.24 25.45
N LYS A 575 29.64 18.46 25.40
CA LYS A 575 29.99 19.55 26.34
C LYS A 575 29.37 19.32 27.71
N LEU A 576 28.11 18.87 27.77
CA LEU A 576 27.41 18.57 29.03
C LEU A 576 28.00 17.34 29.74
N GLN A 577 28.45 16.34 28.97
CA GLN A 577 28.93 15.06 29.48
C GLN A 577 29.99 15.16 30.59
N PRO A 578 31.14 15.87 30.44
CA PRO A 578 32.14 15.98 31.49
C PRO A 578 31.74 16.92 32.64
N ILE A 579 30.80 17.85 32.43
CA ILE A 579 30.37 18.81 33.46
C ILE A 579 29.55 18.11 34.54
N PHE A 580 28.63 17.22 34.13
CA PHE A 580 27.70 16.54 35.04
C PHE A 580 27.97 15.04 35.23
N ASN A 581 29.03 14.52 34.58
CA ASN A 581 29.45 13.12 34.55
C ASN A 581 28.36 12.14 34.03
N PHE A 582 27.76 12.49 32.88
CA PHE A 582 26.79 11.64 32.20
C PHE A 582 27.48 10.52 31.41
N ASN A 583 26.83 9.35 31.30
CA ASN A 583 27.21 8.28 30.38
C ASN A 583 25.97 7.82 29.61
N GLU A 584 26.08 7.63 28.30
CA GLU A 584 24.98 7.18 27.43
C GLU A 584 24.40 5.84 27.89
N GLU A 585 25.23 4.96 28.46
CA GLU A 585 24.83 3.67 29.03
C GLU A 585 23.88 3.79 30.25
N GLN A 586 23.79 4.97 30.88
CA GLN A 586 22.86 5.24 31.99
C GLN A 586 21.42 5.41 31.50
N PHE A 587 21.19 5.51 30.20
CA PHE A 587 19.89 5.84 29.60
C PHE A 587 19.36 4.73 28.67
N PRO A 588 19.17 3.49 29.15
CA PRO A 588 18.78 2.33 28.32
C PRO A 588 17.40 2.46 27.68
N ASN A 589 16.59 3.44 28.08
CA ASN A 589 15.27 3.73 27.54
C ASN A 589 15.33 4.51 26.20
N LEU A 590 16.47 5.14 25.86
CA LEU A 590 16.62 5.86 24.60
C LEU A 590 16.62 4.89 23.39
N PRO A 591 15.93 5.22 22.29
CA PRO A 591 16.07 4.51 21.02
C PRO A 591 17.54 4.44 20.57
N LYS A 592 17.99 3.25 20.19
CA LYS A 592 19.33 3.02 19.59
C LYS A 592 19.31 3.16 18.06
N HIS A 593 18.13 3.00 17.47
CA HIS A 593 17.88 3.11 16.05
C HIS A 593 16.85 4.20 15.83
N PHE A 594 17.07 5.02 14.80
CA PHE A 594 16.21 6.14 14.43
C PHE A 594 15.77 5.93 12.99
N LEU A 595 14.52 6.27 12.71
CA LEU A 595 13.86 6.06 11.43
C LEU A 595 13.22 7.37 10.97
N SER A 596 13.10 7.55 9.66
CA SER A 596 12.38 8.66 9.04
C SER A 596 11.05 8.18 8.49
N THR A 597 10.00 8.97 8.71
CA THR A 597 8.66 8.76 8.16
C THR A 597 8.67 8.81 6.64
N GLU A 598 9.48 9.69 6.05
CA GLU A 598 9.62 9.82 4.59
C GLU A 598 10.37 8.62 3.98
N LEU A 599 11.31 8.01 4.71
CA LEU A 599 11.93 6.76 4.28
C LEU A 599 10.92 5.60 4.27
N VAL A 600 10.20 5.39 5.38
CA VAL A 600 9.22 4.30 5.51
C VAL A 600 8.09 4.43 4.48
N PHE A 601 7.73 5.65 4.08
CA PHE A 601 6.80 5.91 2.96
C PHE A 601 7.35 5.46 1.61
N ASN A 602 8.61 5.77 1.29
CA ASN A 602 9.16 5.56 -0.06
C ASN A 602 9.74 4.15 -0.32
N LEU A 603 10.13 3.41 0.72
CA LEU A 603 10.70 2.06 0.57
C LEU A 603 9.65 1.01 0.18
N GLY A 604 10.03 0.04 -0.65
CA GLY A 604 9.20 -1.12 -1.00
C GLY A 604 9.45 -2.36 -0.11
N ARG A 605 8.57 -3.38 -0.21
CA ARG A 605 8.52 -4.61 0.63
C ARG A 605 9.88 -5.15 1.10
N LYS A 606 10.84 -5.37 0.19
CA LYS A 606 12.17 -5.92 0.54
C LYS A 606 12.99 -4.97 1.42
N GLN A 607 13.05 -3.70 1.05
CA GLN A 607 13.77 -2.67 1.79
C GLN A 607 13.12 -2.39 3.15
N LEU A 608 11.78 -2.46 3.23
CA LEU A 608 11.04 -2.38 4.49
C LEU A 608 11.35 -3.55 5.43
N ALA A 609 11.46 -4.78 4.91
CA ALA A 609 11.84 -5.96 5.69
C ALA A 609 13.30 -5.87 6.17
N GLU A 610 14.22 -5.44 5.31
CA GLU A 610 15.62 -5.17 5.68
C GLU A 610 15.73 -4.07 6.76
N LEU A 611 14.94 -3.00 6.64
CA LEU A 611 14.87 -1.91 7.63
C LEU A 611 14.29 -2.39 8.96
N ALA A 612 13.19 -3.15 8.95
CA ALA A 612 12.59 -3.74 10.16
C ALA A 612 13.57 -4.66 10.90
N ALA A 613 14.23 -5.57 10.16
CA ALA A 613 15.27 -6.43 10.71
C ALA A 613 16.44 -5.62 11.33
N SER A 614 16.84 -4.50 10.71
CA SER A 614 17.91 -3.63 11.24
C SER A 614 17.59 -2.95 12.59
N VAL A 615 16.30 -2.85 12.94
CA VAL A 615 15.78 -2.29 14.20
C VAL A 615 15.44 -3.39 15.23
N GLY A 616 15.55 -4.67 14.85
CA GLY A 616 15.16 -5.82 15.67
C GLY A 616 13.67 -6.15 15.63
N LEU A 617 12.92 -5.55 14.68
CA LEU A 617 11.52 -5.88 14.41
C LEU A 617 11.47 -7.12 13.51
N HIS A 618 11.62 -8.29 14.12
CA HIS A 618 11.41 -9.55 13.41
C HIS A 618 9.92 -9.79 13.16
N HIS A 619 9.55 -9.99 11.90
CA HIS A 619 8.39 -10.83 11.57
C HIS A 619 8.72 -12.27 12.03
N ASN A 620 7.75 -12.95 12.62
CA ASN A 620 7.83 -14.41 12.78
C ASN A 620 7.19 -15.02 11.54
N ASP A 621 7.94 -15.85 10.81
CA ASP A 621 7.43 -16.71 9.73
C ASP A 621 6.49 -17.81 10.28
#